data_AF-A0A4R8SDN2-F1
#
_entry.id   AF-A0A4R8SDN2-F1
#
_cell.length_a   1.000
_cell.length_b   1.000
_cell.length_c   1.000
_cell.angle_alpha   90.00
_cell.angle_beta   90.00
_cell.angle_gamma   90.00
#
_symmetry.space_group_name_H-M   'P 1'
#
loop_
_entity.id
_entity.type
_entity.pdbx_description
1 polymer ?
#
loop_
_entity_poly.entity_id
_entity_poly.type
_entity_poly.pdbx_seq_one_letter_code
_entity_poly.pdbx_strand_id
1 'polypeptide(L)' 'MDQAPFLGSDYTGWDHAPWEDEPKFSSDELAVLLDMSIPAAVAAHRVGCVERDVHRLRHTA' A
#
# COMPACT_ATOMS: atom_id res chain seq x y z
N MET A 1 12.65 25.49 -38.51
CA MET A 1 13.04 24.08 -38.71
C MET A 1 13.89 23.71 -37.52
N ASP A 2 13.50 22.95 -36.51
CA ASP A 2 12.24 22.26 -36.21
C ASP A 2 12.27 22.02 -34.70
N GLN A 3 11.13 22.17 -34.03
CA GLN A 3 10.95 21.72 -32.66
C GLN A 3 10.80 20.20 -32.63
N ALA A 4 11.45 19.55 -31.67
CA ALA A 4 10.81 18.50 -30.87
C ALA A 4 11.56 18.39 -29.53
N PRO A 5 11.07 19.01 -28.45
CA PRO A 5 11.43 18.63 -27.10
C PRO A 5 10.62 17.39 -26.70
N PHE A 6 11.06 16.81 -25.59
CA PHE A 6 10.41 15.74 -24.80
C PHE A 6 10.79 14.31 -25.20
N LEU A 7 11.37 13.65 -24.19
CA LEU A 7 11.75 12.25 -24.13
C LEU A 7 10.64 11.34 -24.67
N GLY A 8 11.10 10.22 -25.23
CA GLY A 8 10.29 9.14 -25.80
C GLY A 8 9.01 8.85 -25.04
N SER A 9 7.96 8.70 -25.83
CA SER A 9 6.57 8.41 -25.51
C SER A 9 6.32 7.00 -24.95
N ASP A 10 7.25 6.43 -24.17
CA ASP A 10 7.05 5.15 -23.46
C ASP A 10 6.55 5.36 -22.02
N TYR A 11 5.87 6.49 -21.77
CA TYR A 11 5.31 6.80 -20.47
C TYR A 11 3.85 6.32 -20.37
N THR A 12 3.68 5.01 -20.33
CA THR A 12 2.43 4.33 -19.93
C THR A 12 2.38 4.07 -18.41
N GLY A 13 3.10 4.87 -17.62
CA GLY A 13 3.23 4.68 -16.17
C GLY A 13 2.03 5.16 -15.34
N TRP A 14 1.02 5.78 -15.97
CA TRP A 14 -0.22 6.24 -15.29
C TRP A 14 -1.46 5.43 -15.64
N ASP A 15 -1.34 4.36 -16.45
CA ASP A 15 -2.50 3.50 -16.74
C ASP A 15 -3.05 2.83 -15.48
N HIS A 16 -2.19 2.61 -14.48
CA HIS A 16 -2.56 2.16 -13.16
C HIS A 16 -1.68 2.84 -12.12
N ALA A 17 -2.31 3.56 -11.20
CA ALA A 17 -1.60 4.24 -10.14
C ALA A 17 -1.30 3.26 -8.99
N PRO A 18 -0.07 3.25 -8.43
CA PRO A 18 0.28 2.37 -7.31
C PRO A 18 -0.57 2.56 -6.04
N TRP A 19 -1.26 3.71 -5.91
CA TRP A 19 -2.19 4.00 -4.80
C TRP A 19 -3.64 3.56 -5.07
N GLU A 20 -3.94 3.04 -6.26
CA GLU A 20 -5.21 2.40 -6.60
C GLU A 20 -5.25 0.92 -6.18
N ASP A 21 -4.07 0.30 -5.99
CA ASP A 21 -3.99 -1.06 -5.45
C ASP A 21 -4.28 -1.09 -3.95
N GLU A 22 -5.13 -2.04 -3.55
CA GLU A 22 -5.22 -2.37 -2.13
C GLU A 22 -3.89 -2.98 -1.64
N PRO A 23 -3.41 -2.58 -0.45
CA PRO A 23 -2.19 -3.14 0.12
C PRO A 23 -2.38 -4.64 0.35
N LYS A 24 -1.46 -5.43 -0.22
CA LYS A 24 -1.41 -6.89 -0.04
C LYS A 24 -0.43 -7.21 1.08
N PHE A 25 -0.88 -7.97 2.06
CA PHE A 25 -0.09 -8.40 3.20
C PHE A 25 0.24 -9.89 3.07
N SER A 26 1.47 -10.25 3.41
CA SER A 26 1.88 -11.64 3.60
C SER A 26 1.23 -12.26 4.85
N SER A 27 1.28 -13.58 4.97
CA SER A 27 0.75 -14.28 6.15
C SER A 27 1.42 -13.86 7.46
N ASP A 28 2.73 -13.58 7.42
CA ASP A 28 3.49 -13.14 8.60
C ASP A 28 3.09 -11.72 9.02
N GLU A 29 2.89 -10.82 8.05
CA GLU A 29 2.39 -9.48 8.31
C GLU A 29 0.95 -9.51 8.83
N LEU A 30 0.09 -10.36 8.26
CA LEU A 30 -1.28 -10.54 8.73
C LEU A 30 -1.31 -11.03 10.18
N ALA A 31 -0.40 -11.92 10.59
CA ALA A 31 -0.31 -12.37 11.99
C ALA A 31 -0.01 -11.20 12.94
N VAL A 32 0.85 -10.26 12.54
CA VAL A 32 1.13 -9.04 13.31
C VAL A 32 -0.06 -8.07 13.30
N LEU A 33 -0.72 -7.87 12.16
CA LEU A 33 -1.83 -6.92 12.01
C LEU A 33 -3.08 -7.37 12.79
N LEU A 34 -3.33 -8.68 12.81
CA LEU A 34 -4.47 -9.30 13.50
C LEU A 34 -4.22 -9.56 14.99
N ASP A 35 -3.00 -9.34 15.49
CA ASP A 35 -2.69 -9.45 16.92
C ASP A 35 -3.39 -8.34 17.74
N MET A 36 -4.54 -8.68 18.32
CA MET A 36 -5.32 -7.75 19.15
C MET A 36 -4.70 -7.47 20.53
N SER A 37 -3.62 -8.16 20.92
CA SER A 37 -2.90 -7.86 22.16
C SER A 37 -2.06 -6.58 22.07
N ILE A 38 -1.79 -6.09 20.85
CA ILE A 38 -1.07 -4.85 20.60
C ILE A 38 -1.97 -3.76 19.97
N PRO A 39 -1.70 -2.46 20.27
CA PRO A 39 -2.39 -1.36 19.63
C PRO A 39 -2.23 -1.37 18.11
N ALA A 40 -3.26 -0.91 17.39
CA ALA A 40 -3.25 -0.85 15.93
C ALA A 40 -2.07 -0.03 15.38
N ALA A 41 -1.77 1.12 16.00
CA ALA A 41 -0.59 1.94 15.72
C ALA A 41 0.73 1.16 15.74
N VAL A 42 0.90 0.29 16.74
CA VAL A 42 2.13 -0.51 16.91
C VAL A 42 2.19 -1.60 15.83
N ALA A 43 1.07 -2.24 15.53
CA ALA A 43 1.00 -3.24 14.46
C ALA A 43 1.30 -2.62 13.08
N ALA A 44 0.67 -1.49 12.76
CA ALA A 44 0.90 -0.72 11.55
C ALA A 44 2.36 -0.31 11.39
N HIS A 45 2.97 0.23 12.47
CA HIS A 45 4.37 0.63 12.45
C HIS A 45 5.32 -0.54 12.19
N ARG A 46 5.06 -1.72 12.78
CA ARG A 46 5.90 -2.91 12.59
C ARG A 46 5.88 -3.44 11.16
N VAL A 47 4.73 -3.35 10.49
CA VAL A 47 4.56 -3.82 9.10
C VAL A 47 4.90 -2.73 8.08
N GLY A 48 4.84 -1.45 8.47
CA GLY A 48 5.06 -0.33 7.56
C GLY A 48 3.81 0.05 6.75
N CYS A 49 2.61 -0.17 7.31
CA CYS A 49 1.34 0.22 6.70
C CYS A 49 0.64 1.32 7.53
N VAL A 50 -0.54 1.76 7.07
CA VAL A 50 -1.33 2.76 7.79
C VAL A 50 -2.27 2.10 8.80
N GLU A 51 -2.53 2.77 9.93
CA GLU A 51 -3.42 2.26 10.98
C GLU A 51 -4.83 1.89 10.47
N ARG A 52 -5.30 2.62 9.45
CA ARG A 52 -6.58 2.34 8.80
C ARG A 52 -6.67 0.92 8.25
N ASP A 53 -5.59 0.39 7.70
CA ASP A 53 -5.56 -0.98 7.18
C ASP A 53 -5.69 -2.01 8.30
N VAL A 54 -5.02 -1.78 9.43
CA VAL A 54 -5.15 -2.63 10.62
C VAL A 54 -6.60 -2.67 11.11
N HIS A 55 -7.23 -1.50 11.25
CA HIS A 55 -8.62 -1.40 11.70
C HIS A 55 -9.58 -2.08 10.73
N ARG A 56 -9.38 -1.90 9.43
CA ARG A 56 -10.15 -2.57 8.39
C ARG A 56 -10.02 -4.09 8.53
N LEU A 57 -8.80 -4.61 8.57
CA LEU A 57 -8.53 -6.06 8.68
C LEU A 57 -9.16 -6.66 9.93
N ARG A 58 -9.05 -6.01 11.09
CA ARG A 58 -9.62 -6.48 12.37
C ARG A 58 -11.15 -6.47 12.40
N HIS A 59 -11.79 -5.64 11.58
CA HIS A 59 -13.24 -5.55 11.51
C HIS A 59 -13.85 -6.49 10.45
N THR A 60 -13.03 -6.99 9.52
CA THR A 60 -13.45 -7.90 8.44
C THR A 60 -13.05 -9.36 8.67
N ALA A 61 -12.15 -9.63 9.62
CA ALA A 61 -11.74 -10.98 10.04
C ALA A 61 -12.75 -11.60 11.01
#